data_AF-A0AAW9RUX3-F1
#
_entry.id   AF-A0AAW9RUX3-F1
#
_cell.length_a   1.000
_cell.length_b   1.000
_cell.length_c   1.000
_cell.angle_alpha   90.00
_cell.angle_beta   90.00
_cell.angle_gamma   90.00
#
_symmetry.space_group_name_H-M   'P 1'
#
loop_
_entity.id
_entity.type
_entity.pdbx_description
1 polymer ?
#
loop_
_entity_poly.entity_id
_entity_poly.type
_entity_poly.pdbx_seq_one_letter_code
_entity_poly.pdbx_strand_id
1 'polypeptide(L)'
;MPRFDYRFLLDENDNTTGPVDGPEVLNDFQDSPQDLLNTFGDIENDHLGNSGVYVYVGKTEDGEIIADFSGDKILFTNTDYTEDTHITYTTDSYYVCFAAGTLIRTPRGDVPVEALAEGDVVVTASGEQRPIRWVGSRSVDCRRSADPRQAWPVRVSADAFGRGLPERDLWLSPAHAVQVTVAEDLLVPIGSLVNGATIQQVAVETIDYHHIELDSHDVVIANGLPAESYLDCGNRGFFLGADAEGDVAPDSGRAEVDPATLPFCLPFVAHGESVDEVRARLDAQALLLGWITEDADADIAVEAGGAVLTPGEAGGRLRVTLPADATHAWLASSSWVPHHHRASSDRRDLGVAFRHLTLTDVTGEARRIRADDPRLGFGFHGVEGEGRDAIRWTTGRALLPGSLWAGMTGQVTLTLAAEAGETRRWVAPPACDAARAA
;
A
#
# COMPACT_ATOMS: atom_id res chain seq x y z
N MET A 1 2.44 -15.30 -20.26
CA MET A 1 2.96 -15.35 -18.87
C MET A 1 4.42 -14.94 -18.91
N PRO A 2 4.79 -13.72 -18.49
CA PRO A 2 6.18 -13.35 -18.34
C PRO A 2 6.75 -14.03 -17.10
N ARG A 3 7.44 -15.16 -17.28
CA ARG A 3 8.50 -15.51 -16.33
C ARG A 3 9.56 -14.44 -16.41
N PHE A 4 9.75 -13.71 -15.32
CA PHE A 4 10.98 -12.95 -15.14
C PHE A 4 12.07 -13.93 -14.66
N ASP A 5 12.54 -14.77 -15.59
CA ASP A 5 13.72 -15.62 -15.43
C ASP A 5 14.97 -14.71 -15.40
N TYR A 6 15.16 -13.96 -14.31
CA TYR A 6 16.32 -13.09 -14.08
C TYR A 6 17.59 -13.94 -14.03
N ARG A 7 18.35 -13.92 -15.12
CA ARG A 7 19.63 -14.61 -15.24
C ARG A 7 20.78 -13.62 -15.14
N PHE A 8 21.29 -13.46 -13.94
CA PHE A 8 22.59 -12.88 -13.68
C PHE A 8 23.59 -14.00 -13.34
N LEU A 9 24.88 -13.71 -13.49
CA LEU A 9 26.00 -14.58 -13.07
C LEU A 9 26.69 -13.90 -11.86
N LEU A 10 27.99 -14.16 -11.64
CA LEU A 10 28.97 -13.46 -10.76
C LEU A 10 29.44 -14.23 -9.49
N ASP A 11 30.57 -13.77 -8.88
CA ASP A 11 31.69 -14.57 -8.29
C ASP A 11 32.77 -13.56 -7.72
N GLU A 12 33.17 -13.36 -6.44
CA GLU A 12 32.79 -13.83 -5.07
C GLU A 12 33.06 -12.76 -3.94
N ASN A 13 32.25 -12.76 -2.84
CA ASN A 13 32.39 -12.13 -1.48
C ASN A 13 31.82 -10.71 -1.18
N ASP A 14 30.73 -10.68 -0.39
CA ASP A 14 30.28 -9.59 0.51
C ASP A 14 29.64 -10.28 1.75
N ASN A 15 30.16 -10.10 2.97
CA ASN A 15 29.72 -10.89 4.14
C ASN A 15 29.63 -10.08 5.45
N THR A 16 28.45 -10.05 6.08
CA THR A 16 28.27 -9.47 7.42
C THR A 16 28.68 -10.48 8.50
N THR A 17 29.60 -10.11 9.40
CA THR A 17 30.13 -11.04 10.42
C THR A 17 30.18 -10.47 11.84
N GLY A 18 29.01 -10.38 12.49
CA GLY A 18 28.93 -10.11 13.93
C GLY A 18 27.54 -10.28 14.52
N PRO A 19 27.38 -10.89 15.72
CA PRO A 19 26.09 -10.92 16.41
C PRO A 19 25.79 -9.53 17.01
N VAL A 20 24.79 -8.85 16.47
CA VAL A 20 24.30 -7.57 16.98
C VAL A 20 23.08 -7.82 17.87
N ASP A 21 23.18 -7.49 19.15
CA ASP A 21 22.05 -7.55 20.11
C ASP A 21 21.07 -6.37 19.84
N GLY A 22 20.26 -6.47 18.78
CA GLY A 22 19.25 -5.49 18.43
C GLY A 22 18.53 -5.78 17.10
N PRO A 23 17.36 -5.18 16.85
CA PRO A 23 16.62 -5.41 15.60
C PRO A 23 17.21 -4.63 14.42
N GLU A 24 17.25 -5.31 13.25
CA GLU A 24 17.15 -4.69 11.92
C GLU A 24 18.13 -3.53 11.62
N VAL A 25 19.45 -3.79 11.72
CA VAL A 25 20.55 -2.88 11.32
C VAL A 25 21.45 -3.54 10.27
N LEU A 26 21.96 -2.75 9.32
CA LEU A 26 23.04 -3.11 8.40
C LEU A 26 24.19 -2.09 8.49
N ASN A 27 25.42 -2.57 8.39
CA ASN A 27 26.65 -1.78 8.43
C ASN A 27 27.55 -2.17 7.25
N ASP A 28 28.25 -1.18 6.68
CA ASP A 28 29.45 -1.36 5.87
C ASP A 28 30.68 -1.53 6.79
N PHE A 29 31.70 -2.23 6.34
CA PHE A 29 32.98 -2.41 7.05
C PHE A 29 34.13 -2.50 6.04
N GLN A 30 34.93 -1.43 5.93
CA GLN A 30 36.14 -1.41 5.10
C GLN A 30 37.10 -2.57 5.48
N ASP A 31 37.16 -3.58 4.62
CA ASP A 31 38.04 -4.73 4.73
C ASP A 31 39.16 -4.73 3.67
N SER A 32 38.99 -3.94 2.60
CA SER A 32 39.86 -3.92 1.43
C SER A 32 40.52 -2.55 1.18
N PRO A 33 41.81 -2.50 0.77
CA PRO A 33 42.45 -1.26 0.33
C PRO A 33 41.94 -0.71 -1.01
N GLN A 34 40.86 -1.28 -1.57
CA GLN A 34 40.27 -0.92 -2.86
C GLN A 34 38.89 -0.27 -2.73
N ASP A 35 38.29 -0.27 -1.54
CA ASP A 35 36.97 0.30 -1.26
C ASP A 35 36.92 1.80 -1.56
N LEU A 36 35.91 2.22 -2.30
CA LEU A 36 35.54 3.63 -2.41
C LEU A 36 34.62 3.98 -1.23
N LEU A 37 35.23 4.61 -0.21
CA LEU A 37 34.69 5.13 1.09
C LEU A 37 33.41 6.01 1.04
N ASN A 38 32.69 6.01 -0.07
CA ASN A 38 31.60 6.91 -0.40
C ASN A 38 30.33 6.18 -0.87
N THR A 39 30.39 4.87 -1.17
CA THR A 39 29.36 4.18 -1.96
C THR A 39 29.15 2.74 -1.50
N PHE A 40 27.99 2.44 -0.92
CA PHE A 40 27.49 1.06 -0.81
C PHE A 40 27.21 0.49 -2.21
N GLY A 41 27.92 -0.57 -2.62
CA GLY A 41 27.67 -1.32 -3.86
C GLY A 41 28.15 -0.63 -5.15
N ASP A 42 29.46 -0.64 -5.43
CA ASP A 42 30.00 -0.11 -6.68
C ASP A 42 29.84 -1.12 -7.83
N ILE A 43 28.69 -1.04 -8.50
CA ILE A 43 28.38 -1.86 -9.68
C ILE A 43 29.30 -1.59 -10.89
N GLU A 44 30.24 -0.63 -10.83
CA GLU A 44 31.32 -0.50 -11.83
C GLU A 44 32.52 -1.46 -11.61
N ASN A 45 32.52 -2.36 -10.61
CA ASN A 45 33.23 -3.66 -10.73
C ASN A 45 32.65 -4.85 -9.95
N ASP A 46 31.83 -4.67 -8.92
CA ASP A 46 31.58 -5.75 -7.95
C ASP A 46 30.77 -6.94 -8.50
N HIS A 47 31.07 -8.14 -7.98
CA HIS A 47 30.64 -9.43 -8.55
C HIS A 47 30.14 -10.39 -7.45
N LEU A 48 28.82 -10.43 -7.23
CA LEU A 48 28.20 -11.19 -6.13
C LEU A 48 28.15 -12.71 -6.40
N GLY A 49 28.89 -13.47 -5.58
CA GLY A 49 29.19 -14.88 -5.84
C GLY A 49 28.33 -15.93 -5.14
N ASN A 50 27.05 -16.05 -5.50
CA ASN A 50 26.44 -17.38 -5.58
C ASN A 50 25.15 -17.46 -6.40
N SER A 51 24.84 -18.68 -6.86
CA SER A 51 23.58 -19.00 -7.55
C SER A 51 22.45 -19.34 -6.56
N GLY A 52 22.26 -18.47 -5.57
CA GLY A 52 21.19 -18.55 -4.58
C GLY A 52 19.81 -18.14 -5.12
N VAL A 53 18.76 -18.46 -4.35
CA VAL A 53 17.47 -17.77 -4.46
C VAL A 53 17.49 -16.66 -3.44
N TYR A 54 17.28 -15.42 -3.89
CA TYR A 54 17.18 -14.28 -3.00
C TYR A 54 15.71 -14.07 -2.58
N VAL A 55 15.49 -13.71 -1.32
CA VAL A 55 14.16 -13.51 -0.73
C VAL A 55 14.00 -12.03 -0.39
N TYR A 56 12.88 -11.42 -0.77
CA TYR A 56 12.55 -10.04 -0.35
C TYR A 56 12.27 -10.00 1.16
N VAL A 57 12.98 -9.13 1.88
CA VAL A 57 12.89 -9.00 3.35
C VAL A 57 12.18 -7.71 3.77
N GLY A 58 12.31 -6.63 3.00
CA GLY A 58 11.71 -5.35 3.35
C GLY A 58 12.07 -4.20 2.42
N LYS A 59 11.78 -2.97 2.88
CA LYS A 59 11.99 -1.71 2.15
C LYS A 59 12.52 -0.62 3.07
N THR A 60 13.23 0.34 2.50
CA THR A 60 13.58 1.63 3.14
C THR A 60 12.72 2.74 2.51
N GLU A 61 13.05 4.02 2.75
CA GLU A 61 12.44 5.13 2.02
C GLU A 61 12.90 5.17 0.54
N ASP A 62 14.13 4.73 0.27
CA ASP A 62 14.84 4.92 -1.01
C ASP A 62 15.19 3.61 -1.76
N GLY A 63 14.81 2.45 -1.23
CA GLY A 63 15.25 1.15 -1.78
C GLY A 63 14.57 -0.10 -1.22
N GLU A 64 14.86 -1.24 -1.84
CA GLU A 64 14.35 -2.58 -1.47
C GLU A 64 15.48 -3.43 -0.85
N ILE A 65 15.16 -4.28 0.14
CA ILE A 65 16.13 -5.19 0.77
C ILE A 65 15.75 -6.64 0.48
N ILE A 66 16.74 -7.39 -0.03
CA ILE A 66 16.68 -8.84 -0.21
C ILE A 66 17.72 -9.51 0.70
N ALA A 67 17.48 -10.77 1.06
CA ALA A 67 18.49 -11.63 1.69
C ALA A 67 18.84 -12.82 0.78
N ASP A 68 20.03 -13.36 0.98
CA ASP A 68 20.48 -14.61 0.38
C ASP A 68 20.07 -15.84 1.23
N PHE A 69 20.59 -17.04 0.92
CA PHE A 69 20.37 -18.25 1.72
C PHE A 69 21.25 -18.36 2.98
N SER A 70 22.28 -17.51 3.13
CA SER A 70 23.13 -17.41 4.32
C SER A 70 22.47 -16.57 5.42
N GLY A 71 21.62 -15.62 5.03
CA GLY A 71 20.99 -14.62 5.90
C GLY A 71 21.62 -13.23 5.78
N ASP A 72 22.61 -13.06 4.89
CA ASP A 72 23.21 -11.78 4.53
C ASP A 72 22.20 -10.96 3.69
N LYS A 73 22.15 -9.65 3.92
CA LYS A 73 21.11 -8.74 3.40
C LYS A 73 21.71 -7.65 2.53
N ILE A 74 21.11 -7.45 1.35
CA ILE A 74 21.57 -6.54 0.30
C ILE A 74 20.49 -5.48 0.08
N LEU A 75 20.86 -4.20 0.15
CA LEU A 75 20.00 -3.05 -0.14
C LEU A 75 20.17 -2.58 -1.60
N PHE A 76 19.09 -2.59 -2.35
CA PHE A 76 19.00 -2.01 -3.69
C PHE A 76 18.43 -0.59 -3.58
N THR A 77 19.29 0.41 -3.68
CA THR A 77 19.02 1.85 -3.46
C THR A 77 19.50 2.69 -4.64
N ASN A 78 18.90 3.87 -4.83
CA ASN A 78 19.44 4.93 -5.71
C ASN A 78 19.94 6.17 -4.93
N THR A 79 19.95 6.09 -3.59
CA THR A 79 20.50 7.10 -2.68
C THR A 79 21.90 6.68 -2.20
N ASP A 80 22.86 7.61 -2.29
CA ASP A 80 24.19 7.47 -1.71
C ASP A 80 24.12 7.53 -0.17
N TYR A 81 24.74 6.56 0.52
CA TYR A 81 24.87 6.53 1.98
C TYR A 81 26.34 6.67 2.40
N THR A 82 26.60 7.30 3.54
CA THR A 82 27.95 7.40 4.12
C THR A 82 28.35 6.13 4.89
N GLU A 83 29.66 5.91 5.05
CA GLU A 83 30.22 4.97 6.04
C GLU A 83 29.56 5.17 7.43
N ASP A 84 29.38 4.09 8.19
CA ASP A 84 28.63 4.05 9.47
C ASP A 84 27.14 4.50 9.42
N THR A 85 26.50 4.66 8.24
CA THR A 85 25.08 5.06 8.20
C THR A 85 24.14 3.94 8.63
N HIS A 86 23.47 4.12 9.78
CA HIS A 86 22.46 3.18 10.27
C HIS A 86 21.18 3.23 9.40
N ILE A 87 20.94 2.18 8.62
CA ILE A 87 19.73 2.06 7.78
C ILE A 87 18.70 1.17 8.47
N THR A 88 17.63 1.78 8.99
CA THR A 88 16.41 1.05 9.38
C THR A 88 15.55 0.79 8.14
N TYR A 89 15.24 -0.47 7.89
CA TYR A 89 14.24 -0.88 6.93
C TYR A 89 12.97 -1.31 7.66
N THR A 90 11.80 -1.31 7.00
CA THR A 90 10.64 -2.05 7.51
C THR A 90 10.70 -3.46 6.94
N THR A 91 10.84 -4.48 7.78
CA THR A 91 10.28 -5.80 7.44
C THR A 91 8.81 -5.63 7.09
N ASP A 92 8.35 -6.35 6.06
CA ASP A 92 6.97 -6.24 5.56
C ASP A 92 6.03 -7.06 6.46
N SER A 93 6.01 -6.75 7.76
CA SER A 93 5.12 -7.38 8.72
C SER A 93 3.75 -6.73 8.70
N TYR A 94 2.74 -7.60 8.69
CA TYR A 94 1.35 -7.22 8.57
C TYR A 94 0.55 -7.91 9.66
N TYR A 95 -0.30 -7.13 10.34
CA TYR A 95 -1.28 -7.71 11.24
C TYR A 95 -2.20 -8.68 10.48
N VAL A 96 -2.54 -9.78 11.12
CA VAL A 96 -3.51 -10.80 10.69
C VAL A 96 -4.57 -10.81 11.77
N CYS A 97 -5.74 -10.21 11.53
CA CYS A 97 -6.72 -9.88 12.57
C CYS A 97 -8.12 -9.63 11.98
N PHE A 98 -9.14 -10.00 12.74
CA PHE A 98 -10.51 -9.47 12.61
C PHE A 98 -10.61 -8.16 13.40
N ALA A 99 -11.33 -7.16 12.90
CA ALA A 99 -11.71 -6.01 13.73
C ALA A 99 -12.85 -6.38 14.70
N ALA A 100 -12.89 -5.72 15.87
CA ALA A 100 -14.01 -5.85 16.82
C ALA A 100 -15.37 -5.57 16.14
N GLY A 101 -16.41 -6.29 16.58
CA GLY A 101 -17.73 -6.29 15.96
C GLY A 101 -17.87 -7.25 14.77
N THR A 102 -16.78 -7.86 14.29
CA THR A 102 -16.83 -8.96 13.32
C THR A 102 -17.51 -10.17 13.96
N LEU A 103 -18.59 -10.69 13.36
CA LEU A 103 -19.30 -11.85 13.88
C LEU A 103 -18.75 -13.15 13.31
N ILE A 104 -18.40 -14.09 14.17
CA ILE A 104 -17.99 -15.46 13.80
C ILE A 104 -19.17 -16.41 13.98
N ARG A 105 -19.38 -17.31 13.00
CA ARG A 105 -20.41 -18.35 13.03
C ARG A 105 -20.11 -19.38 14.13
N THR A 106 -21.03 -19.52 15.08
CA THR A 106 -21.01 -20.59 16.09
C THR A 106 -22.23 -21.52 15.92
N PRO A 107 -22.25 -22.73 16.52
CA PRO A 107 -23.45 -23.57 16.57
C PRO A 107 -24.65 -22.92 17.29
N ARG A 108 -24.45 -21.79 17.98
CA ARG A 108 -25.47 -21.02 18.69
C ARG A 108 -25.95 -19.78 17.90
N GLY A 109 -25.41 -19.54 16.71
CA GLY A 109 -25.60 -18.32 15.93
C GLY A 109 -24.31 -17.49 15.81
N ASP A 110 -24.42 -16.28 15.28
CA ASP A 110 -23.28 -15.39 15.03
C ASP A 110 -22.91 -14.58 16.27
N VAL A 111 -21.64 -14.63 16.67
CA VAL A 111 -21.11 -14.05 17.92
C VAL A 111 -19.95 -13.11 17.60
N PRO A 112 -19.89 -11.88 18.17
CA PRO A 112 -18.77 -10.98 17.96
C PRO A 112 -17.44 -11.59 18.41
N VAL A 113 -16.37 -11.38 17.64
CA VAL A 113 -15.04 -11.96 17.88
C VAL A 113 -14.48 -11.56 19.25
N GLU A 114 -14.76 -10.34 19.71
CA GLU A 114 -14.39 -9.80 21.02
C GLU A 114 -15.15 -10.43 22.21
N ALA A 115 -16.20 -11.22 21.93
CA ALA A 115 -17.02 -11.91 22.92
C ALA A 115 -16.78 -13.43 22.97
N LEU A 116 -15.83 -13.95 22.17
CA LEU A 116 -15.43 -15.35 22.17
C LEU A 116 -14.34 -15.62 23.22
N ALA A 117 -14.29 -16.86 23.74
CA ALA A 117 -13.29 -17.31 24.70
C ALA A 117 -12.67 -18.65 24.31
N GLU A 118 -11.56 -19.02 24.94
CA GLU A 118 -11.00 -20.37 24.84
C GLU A 118 -12.04 -21.42 25.27
N GLY A 119 -12.21 -22.45 24.45
CA GLY A 119 -13.23 -23.49 24.65
C GLY A 119 -14.61 -23.19 24.08
N ASP A 120 -14.89 -21.97 23.59
CA ASP A 120 -16.06 -21.75 22.72
C ASP A 120 -15.90 -22.49 21.39
N VAL A 121 -17.02 -22.82 20.74
CA VAL A 121 -17.03 -23.63 19.51
C VAL A 121 -17.49 -22.78 18.32
N VAL A 122 -16.69 -22.74 17.26
CA VAL A 122 -17.01 -22.10 15.99
C VAL A 122 -17.37 -23.13 14.92
N VAL A 123 -18.00 -22.68 13.83
CA VAL A 123 -18.27 -23.48 12.63
C VAL A 123 -17.31 -23.05 11.52
N THR A 124 -16.61 -24.02 10.95
CA THR A 124 -15.66 -23.81 9.84
C THR A 124 -16.35 -23.79 8.49
N ALA A 125 -15.64 -23.39 7.43
CA ALA A 125 -16.16 -23.42 6.05
C ALA A 125 -16.44 -24.86 5.56
N SER A 126 -15.74 -25.87 6.11
CA SER A 126 -16.04 -27.30 5.89
C SER A 126 -17.33 -27.77 6.60
N GLY A 127 -17.91 -26.95 7.48
CA GLY A 127 -19.08 -27.27 8.30
C GLY A 127 -18.75 -28.05 9.58
N GLU A 128 -17.47 -28.23 9.91
CA GLU A 128 -17.04 -28.84 11.17
C GLU A 128 -17.19 -27.87 12.35
N GLN A 129 -17.20 -28.42 13.56
CA GLN A 129 -17.37 -27.68 14.81
C GLN A 129 -16.11 -27.81 15.64
N ARG A 130 -15.30 -26.73 15.71
CA ARG A 130 -13.96 -26.75 16.30
C ARG A 130 -13.88 -25.83 17.53
N PRO A 131 -13.23 -26.27 18.62
CA PRO A 131 -13.06 -25.46 19.82
C PRO A 131 -11.91 -24.47 19.65
N ILE A 132 -12.15 -23.23 20.05
CA ILE A 132 -11.12 -22.18 20.15
C ILE A 132 -10.07 -22.61 21.18
N ARG A 133 -8.80 -22.51 20.81
CA ARG A 133 -7.63 -22.89 21.61
C ARG A 133 -6.91 -21.71 22.24
N TRP A 134 -6.98 -20.56 21.60
CA TRP A 134 -6.42 -19.30 22.07
C TRP A 134 -7.19 -18.13 21.45
N VAL A 135 -7.23 -16.99 22.17
CA VAL A 135 -7.81 -15.73 21.70
C VAL A 135 -6.77 -14.62 21.87
N GLY A 136 -6.46 -13.92 20.78
CA GLY A 136 -5.67 -12.69 20.78
C GLY A 136 -6.54 -11.46 20.71
N SER A 137 -6.13 -10.38 21.37
CA SER A 137 -6.76 -9.05 21.28
C SER A 137 -5.75 -7.93 21.51
N ARG A 138 -5.76 -6.89 20.67
CA ARG A 138 -4.93 -5.68 20.87
C ARG A 138 -5.59 -4.44 20.25
N SER A 139 -5.61 -3.35 21.00
CA SER A 139 -5.89 -2.00 20.49
C SER A 139 -4.63 -1.42 19.82
N VAL A 140 -4.79 -0.78 18.67
CA VAL A 140 -3.71 -0.14 17.90
C VAL A 140 -4.04 1.36 17.72
N ASP A 141 -3.09 2.23 18.07
CA ASP A 141 -3.14 3.67 17.78
C ASP A 141 -2.43 3.93 16.44
N CYS A 142 -3.20 3.87 15.35
CA CYS A 142 -2.70 3.94 13.98
C CYS A 142 -1.97 5.26 13.65
N ARG A 143 -2.10 6.30 14.50
CA ARG A 143 -1.41 7.59 14.36
C ARG A 143 0.05 7.55 14.82
N ARG A 144 0.48 6.49 15.51
CA ARG A 144 1.85 6.31 16.01
C ARG A 144 2.71 5.42 15.10
N SER A 145 2.07 4.47 14.41
CA SER A 145 2.72 3.60 13.41
C SER A 145 3.48 4.43 12.36
N ALA A 146 4.73 4.05 12.09
CA ALA A 146 5.55 4.65 11.04
C ALA A 146 4.93 4.46 9.63
N ASP A 147 4.26 3.32 9.40
CA ASP A 147 3.36 3.11 8.27
C ASP A 147 1.94 2.83 8.80
N PRO A 148 1.04 3.84 8.84
CA PRO A 148 -0.36 3.64 9.23
C PRO A 148 -1.11 2.66 8.32
N ARG A 149 -0.66 2.44 7.07
CA ARG A 149 -1.32 1.52 6.12
C ARG A 149 -1.07 0.06 6.46
N GLN A 150 -0.09 -0.27 7.29
CA GLN A 150 0.03 -1.62 7.84
C GLN A 150 -1.09 -1.88 8.88
N ALA A 151 -1.46 -0.85 9.66
CA ALA A 151 -2.48 -0.92 10.71
C ALA A 151 -3.93 -0.65 10.25
N TRP A 152 -4.13 0.10 9.15
CA TRP A 152 -5.47 0.47 8.69
C TRP A 152 -6.25 -0.73 8.14
N PRO A 153 -7.51 -0.94 8.57
CA PRO A 153 -8.31 -2.06 8.13
C PRO A 153 -8.69 -1.96 6.66
N VAL A 154 -8.84 -3.14 6.04
CA VAL A 154 -9.54 -3.32 4.78
C VAL A 154 -11.01 -3.62 5.09
N ARG A 155 -11.89 -2.72 4.64
CA ARG A 155 -13.34 -2.91 4.63
C ARG A 155 -13.74 -3.65 3.37
N VAL A 156 -14.29 -4.84 3.56
CA VAL A 156 -15.03 -5.60 2.55
C VAL A 156 -16.50 -5.22 2.70
N SER A 157 -17.07 -4.57 1.69
CA SER A 157 -18.49 -4.16 1.73
C SER A 157 -19.42 -5.38 1.68
N ALA A 158 -20.65 -5.25 2.17
CA ALA A 158 -21.70 -6.24 1.93
C ALA A 158 -21.81 -6.62 0.44
N ASP A 159 -22.12 -7.89 0.16
CA ASP A 159 -22.23 -8.47 -1.19
C ASP A 159 -20.96 -8.39 -2.09
N ALA A 160 -19.80 -7.97 -1.58
CA ALA A 160 -18.58 -7.72 -2.38
C ALA A 160 -18.03 -8.93 -3.16
N PHE A 161 -18.09 -10.14 -2.60
CA PHE A 161 -17.67 -11.41 -3.22
C PHE A 161 -18.82 -12.13 -3.95
N GLY A 162 -19.99 -11.51 -4.02
CA GLY A 162 -21.23 -12.13 -4.48
C GLY A 162 -22.35 -11.98 -3.45
N ARG A 163 -23.58 -12.31 -3.84
CA ARG A 163 -24.76 -12.04 -3.01
C ARG A 163 -24.68 -12.74 -1.64
N GLY A 164 -24.70 -11.97 -0.56
CA GLY A 164 -24.58 -12.42 0.82
C GLY A 164 -23.15 -12.72 1.28
N LEU A 165 -22.13 -12.35 0.51
CA LEU A 165 -20.72 -12.61 0.82
C LEU A 165 -19.90 -11.30 0.80
N PRO A 166 -19.56 -10.71 1.97
CA PRO A 166 -20.15 -10.98 3.30
C PRO A 166 -21.62 -10.55 3.39
N GLU A 167 -22.33 -11.02 4.42
CA GLU A 167 -23.73 -10.68 4.74
C GLU A 167 -23.89 -9.22 5.21
N ARG A 168 -22.79 -8.57 5.58
CA ARG A 168 -22.66 -7.18 6.05
C ARG A 168 -21.20 -6.72 5.87
N ASP A 169 -20.92 -5.43 5.95
CA ASP A 169 -19.53 -4.93 5.92
C ASP A 169 -18.63 -5.67 6.93
N LEU A 170 -17.53 -6.23 6.44
CA LEU A 170 -16.53 -6.98 7.21
C LEU A 170 -15.22 -6.19 7.22
N TRP A 171 -14.55 -6.16 8.37
CA TRP A 171 -13.36 -5.33 8.60
C TRP A 171 -12.22 -6.22 9.07
N LEU A 172 -11.17 -6.29 8.25
CA LEU A 172 -10.01 -7.17 8.42
C LEU A 172 -8.72 -6.36 8.39
N SER A 173 -7.64 -6.86 8.97
CA SER A 173 -6.31 -6.29 8.72
C SER A 173 -5.78 -6.65 7.30
N PRO A 174 -4.81 -5.90 6.74
CA PRO A 174 -4.44 -6.04 5.32
C PRO A 174 -3.95 -7.43 4.89
N ALA A 175 -3.28 -8.19 5.76
CA ALA A 175 -2.76 -9.53 5.43
C ALA A 175 -3.54 -10.69 6.05
N HIS A 176 -4.76 -10.45 6.52
CA HIS A 176 -5.71 -11.49 6.85
C HIS A 176 -6.28 -12.09 5.55
N ALA A 177 -6.15 -13.40 5.37
CA ALA A 177 -6.58 -14.09 4.17
C ALA A 177 -8.06 -14.51 4.22
N VAL A 178 -8.71 -14.38 3.07
CA VAL A 178 -10.06 -14.92 2.82
C VAL A 178 -9.97 -16.12 1.89
N GLN A 179 -10.85 -17.12 2.08
CA GLN A 179 -10.92 -18.25 1.15
C GLN A 179 -11.68 -17.82 -0.11
N VAL A 180 -11.09 -18.08 -1.28
CA VAL A 180 -11.65 -17.80 -2.60
C VAL A 180 -11.45 -18.99 -3.54
N THR A 181 -12.50 -19.39 -4.25
CA THR A 181 -12.44 -20.53 -5.19
C THR A 181 -12.18 -20.05 -6.61
N VAL A 182 -11.05 -20.44 -7.21
CA VAL A 182 -10.74 -20.21 -8.64
C VAL A 182 -10.83 -21.52 -9.43
N ALA A 183 -9.71 -22.22 -9.66
CA ALA A 183 -9.70 -23.61 -10.07
C ALA A 183 -9.77 -24.57 -8.86
N GLU A 184 -9.29 -24.10 -7.70
CA GLU A 184 -9.35 -24.72 -6.39
C GLU A 184 -9.60 -23.64 -5.32
N ASP A 185 -9.77 -24.04 -4.06
CA ASP A 185 -9.91 -23.12 -2.94
C ASP A 185 -8.54 -22.61 -2.47
N LEU A 186 -8.33 -21.29 -2.49
CA LEU A 186 -7.10 -20.60 -2.11
C LEU A 186 -7.35 -19.67 -0.92
N LEU A 187 -6.31 -19.43 -0.12
CA LEU A 187 -6.26 -18.31 0.83
C LEU A 187 -5.58 -17.12 0.17
N VAL A 188 -6.28 -15.98 0.08
CA VAL A 188 -5.74 -14.74 -0.51
C VAL A 188 -5.84 -13.59 0.49
N PRO A 189 -4.73 -12.91 0.83
CA PRO A 189 -4.71 -11.69 1.63
C PRO A 189 -5.68 -10.63 1.12
N ILE A 190 -6.55 -10.12 2.00
CA ILE A 190 -7.59 -9.17 1.59
C ILE A 190 -7.02 -7.84 1.05
N GLY A 191 -5.81 -7.46 1.48
CA GLY A 191 -5.05 -6.32 0.96
C GLY A 191 -4.69 -6.46 -0.53
N SER A 192 -4.41 -7.68 -1.00
CA SER A 192 -4.17 -7.96 -2.43
C SER A 192 -5.45 -7.87 -3.28
N LEU A 193 -6.63 -7.84 -2.64
CA LEU A 193 -7.95 -7.76 -3.27
C LEU A 193 -8.58 -6.37 -3.18
N VAL A 194 -7.87 -5.36 -2.64
CA VAL A 194 -8.34 -3.97 -2.61
C VAL A 194 -8.52 -3.44 -4.03
N ASN A 195 -9.76 -3.13 -4.40
CA ASN A 195 -10.13 -2.58 -5.70
C ASN A 195 -10.61 -1.12 -5.64
N GLY A 196 -10.68 -0.51 -4.46
CA GLY A 196 -11.10 0.88 -4.29
C GLY A 196 -12.62 1.12 -4.36
N ALA A 197 -13.41 0.09 -4.70
CA ALA A 197 -14.86 0.14 -4.76
C ALA A 197 -15.49 -0.67 -3.62
N THR A 198 -15.74 -1.96 -3.86
CA THR A 198 -16.34 -2.88 -2.89
C THR A 198 -15.36 -3.29 -1.79
N ILE A 199 -14.06 -3.28 -2.07
CA ILE A 199 -12.99 -3.55 -1.10
C ILE A 199 -12.05 -2.34 -1.04
N GLN A 200 -12.00 -1.69 0.13
CA GLN A 200 -11.25 -0.44 0.37
C GLN A 200 -10.43 -0.55 1.66
N GLN A 201 -9.17 -0.10 1.65
CA GLN A 201 -8.49 0.23 2.90
C GLN A 201 -9.01 1.56 3.44
N VAL A 202 -9.27 1.65 4.74
CA VAL A 202 -9.92 2.80 5.39
C VAL A 202 -9.01 3.37 6.48
N ALA A 203 -8.69 4.66 6.38
CA ALA A 203 -7.93 5.35 7.41
C ALA A 203 -8.75 5.52 8.70
N VAL A 204 -8.15 5.11 9.82
CA VAL A 204 -8.71 5.23 11.18
C VAL A 204 -7.65 5.75 12.14
N GLU A 205 -8.05 6.42 13.22
CA GLU A 205 -7.12 6.85 14.28
C GLU A 205 -6.72 5.68 15.20
N THR A 206 -7.68 4.81 15.52
CA THR A 206 -7.51 3.65 16.42
C THR A 206 -8.33 2.47 15.93
N ILE A 207 -7.89 1.24 16.19
CA ILE A 207 -8.66 0.02 15.93
C ILE A 207 -8.40 -1.06 16.98
N ASP A 208 -9.46 -1.76 17.38
CA ASP A 208 -9.40 -2.95 18.22
C ASP A 208 -9.39 -4.21 17.33
N TYR A 209 -8.29 -4.94 17.38
CA TYR A 209 -8.03 -6.13 16.57
C TYR A 209 -8.03 -7.40 17.41
N HIS A 210 -8.59 -8.48 16.87
CA HIS A 210 -8.76 -9.78 17.53
C HIS A 210 -8.39 -10.94 16.60
N HIS A 211 -8.01 -12.08 17.19
CA HIS A 211 -7.94 -13.36 16.48
C HIS A 211 -8.38 -14.52 17.36
N ILE A 212 -8.88 -15.57 16.72
CA ILE A 212 -9.12 -16.89 17.31
C ILE A 212 -8.25 -17.95 16.65
N GLU A 213 -7.70 -18.87 17.44
CA GLU A 213 -6.92 -20.04 17.02
C GLU A 213 -7.71 -21.33 17.28
N LEU A 214 -7.54 -22.35 16.45
CA LEU A 214 -8.22 -23.65 16.55
C LEU A 214 -7.20 -24.77 16.80
N ASP A 215 -7.63 -26.03 16.87
CA ASP A 215 -6.72 -27.18 17.10
C ASP A 215 -5.83 -27.55 15.90
N SER A 216 -6.11 -26.97 14.73
CA SER A 216 -5.18 -26.74 13.63
C SER A 216 -5.63 -25.49 12.89
N HIS A 217 -4.82 -24.97 11.97
CA HIS A 217 -5.31 -23.99 11.01
C HIS A 217 -6.54 -24.50 10.25
N ASP A 218 -7.50 -23.62 9.99
CA ASP A 218 -8.76 -23.86 9.28
C ASP A 218 -9.34 -22.52 8.76
N VAL A 219 -10.48 -22.57 8.09
CA VAL A 219 -11.24 -21.39 7.63
C VAL A 219 -12.52 -21.27 8.47
N VAL A 220 -12.71 -20.13 9.13
CA VAL A 220 -13.93 -19.78 9.87
C VAL A 220 -14.87 -18.92 9.02
N ILE A 221 -16.16 -18.87 9.37
CA ILE A 221 -17.13 -17.98 8.70
C ILE A 221 -17.25 -16.67 9.49
N ALA A 222 -16.75 -15.57 8.93
CA ALA A 222 -16.72 -14.23 9.51
C ALA A 222 -17.64 -13.27 8.72
N ASN A 223 -18.68 -12.73 9.36
CA ASN A 223 -19.77 -11.98 8.71
C ASN A 223 -20.37 -12.71 7.48
N GLY A 224 -20.35 -14.04 7.46
CA GLY A 224 -20.78 -14.87 6.33
C GLY A 224 -19.71 -15.18 5.27
N LEU A 225 -18.58 -14.46 5.28
CA LEU A 225 -17.45 -14.72 4.37
C LEU A 225 -16.46 -15.73 5.00
N PRO A 226 -16.00 -16.75 4.26
CA PRO A 226 -14.90 -17.63 4.67
C PRO A 226 -13.56 -16.87 4.85
N ALA A 227 -12.96 -16.94 6.04
CA ALA A 227 -11.73 -16.22 6.42
C ALA A 227 -10.83 -17.08 7.35
N GLU A 228 -9.52 -16.84 7.38
CA GLU A 228 -8.59 -17.72 8.10
C GLU A 228 -8.71 -17.67 9.63
N SER A 229 -8.50 -18.81 10.29
CA SER A 229 -8.17 -18.86 11.73
C SER A 229 -6.72 -18.42 11.95
N TYR A 230 -6.31 -18.15 13.20
CA TYR A 230 -4.93 -17.77 13.49
C TYR A 230 -3.96 -18.91 13.14
N LEU A 231 -2.91 -18.59 12.37
CA LEU A 231 -1.72 -19.42 12.21
C LEU A 231 -0.60 -18.85 13.10
N ASP A 232 0.00 -19.70 13.94
CA ASP A 232 1.10 -19.29 14.79
C ASP A 232 2.43 -19.29 14.03
N CYS A 233 2.74 -18.17 13.37
CA CYS A 233 3.99 -17.95 12.65
C CYS A 233 5.06 -17.28 13.53
N GLY A 234 5.03 -17.51 14.85
CA GLY A 234 5.83 -16.77 15.84
C GLY A 234 5.29 -15.39 16.20
N ASN A 235 4.40 -14.83 15.37
CA ASN A 235 3.78 -13.50 15.49
C ASN A 235 2.76 -13.34 16.65
N ARG A 236 2.71 -14.27 17.61
CA ARG A 236 1.83 -14.14 18.79
C ARG A 236 2.31 -13.01 19.71
N GLY A 237 3.57 -12.60 19.61
CA GLY A 237 4.16 -11.46 20.34
C GLY A 237 3.38 -10.16 20.14
N PHE A 238 2.84 -9.92 18.94
CA PHE A 238 1.94 -8.78 18.65
C PHE A 238 0.82 -8.62 19.69
N PHE A 239 0.23 -9.73 20.17
CA PHE A 239 -0.91 -9.70 21.10
C PHE A 239 -0.51 -9.70 22.59
N LEU A 240 0.79 -9.70 22.92
CA LEU A 240 1.30 -9.81 24.28
C LEU A 240 1.69 -8.45 24.89
N GLY A 241 0.70 -7.68 25.33
CA GLY A 241 0.91 -6.56 26.24
C GLY A 241 -0.08 -5.40 26.07
N ALA A 242 -0.82 -5.08 27.13
CA ALA A 242 -1.65 -3.87 27.21
C ALA A 242 -0.90 -2.65 27.78
N ASP A 243 0.19 -2.88 28.52
CA ASP A 243 0.93 -1.86 29.29
C ASP A 243 2.23 -1.41 28.60
N ALA A 244 2.46 -1.80 27.34
CA ALA A 244 3.65 -1.41 26.59
C ALA A 244 3.50 0.02 26.03
N GLU A 245 4.03 1.01 26.74
CA GLU A 245 4.15 2.39 26.23
C GLU A 245 5.22 2.47 25.11
N GLY A 246 4.82 2.12 23.89
CA GLY A 246 5.65 2.27 22.69
C GLY A 246 5.04 1.61 21.47
N ASP A 247 5.53 1.99 20.30
CA ASP A 247 5.25 1.32 19.04
C ASP A 247 5.97 -0.03 18.99
N VAL A 248 5.37 -1.05 19.61
CA VAL A 248 5.69 -2.44 19.28
C VAL A 248 5.22 -2.63 17.84
N ALA A 249 6.20 -2.57 16.93
CA ALA A 249 6.07 -2.76 15.49
C ALA A 249 5.26 -4.03 15.16
N PRO A 250 4.65 -4.12 13.96
CA PRO A 250 4.09 -5.38 13.49
C PRO A 250 5.18 -6.47 13.54
N ASP A 251 4.84 -7.60 14.14
CA ASP A 251 5.79 -8.61 14.62
C ASP A 251 6.56 -9.26 13.46
N SER A 252 7.88 -9.05 13.38
CA SER A 252 8.67 -9.36 12.19
C SER A 252 8.91 -10.85 11.94
N GLY A 253 8.44 -11.74 12.83
CA GLY A 253 8.55 -13.20 12.67
C GLY A 253 7.95 -13.77 11.37
N ARG A 254 7.04 -13.05 10.68
CA ARG A 254 6.57 -13.44 9.33
C ARG A 254 7.65 -13.34 8.24
N ALA A 255 8.75 -12.61 8.46
CA ALA A 255 9.87 -12.49 7.53
C ALA A 255 10.93 -13.59 7.68
N GLU A 256 10.96 -14.30 8.82
CA GLU A 256 11.92 -15.38 9.09
C GLU A 256 11.44 -16.77 8.62
N VAL A 257 10.16 -16.92 8.26
CA VAL A 257 9.55 -18.21 7.90
C VAL A 257 8.92 -18.16 6.51
N ASP A 258 9.48 -18.92 5.57
CA ASP A 258 8.95 -19.08 4.21
C ASP A 258 7.46 -19.51 4.25
N PRO A 259 6.52 -18.71 3.70
CA PRO A 259 5.11 -19.05 3.66
C PRO A 259 4.77 -20.37 2.95
N ALA A 260 5.64 -20.89 2.07
CA ALA A 260 5.48 -22.21 1.46
C ALA A 260 5.81 -23.37 2.42
N THR A 261 6.45 -23.10 3.56
CA THR A 261 6.72 -24.08 4.64
C THR A 261 5.69 -24.04 5.77
N LEU A 262 4.89 -22.97 5.84
CA LEU A 262 3.84 -22.80 6.85
C LEU A 262 2.66 -23.78 6.63
N PRO A 263 2.10 -24.40 7.70
CA PRO A 263 1.05 -25.40 7.59
C PRO A 263 -0.35 -24.76 7.42
N PHE A 264 -0.53 -23.94 6.39
CA PHE A 264 -1.84 -23.43 5.97
C PHE A 264 -2.79 -24.58 5.60
N CYS A 265 -4.09 -24.39 5.84
CA CYS A 265 -5.12 -25.39 5.54
C CYS A 265 -5.52 -25.46 4.04
N LEU A 266 -5.13 -24.44 3.26
CA LEU A 266 -5.33 -24.27 1.83
C LEU A 266 -4.09 -23.58 1.23
N PRO A 267 -3.82 -23.67 -0.08
CA PRO A 267 -2.71 -22.95 -0.70
C PRO A 267 -2.87 -21.42 -0.52
N PHE A 268 -1.84 -20.78 0.05
CA PHE A 268 -1.79 -19.34 0.25
C PHE A 268 -1.20 -18.64 -0.97
N VAL A 269 -1.90 -17.64 -1.52
CA VAL A 269 -1.51 -16.96 -2.77
C VAL A 269 -1.71 -15.45 -2.64
N ALA A 270 -0.61 -14.70 -2.57
CA ALA A 270 -0.63 -13.24 -2.40
C ALA A 270 -0.70 -12.44 -3.72
N HIS A 271 -0.33 -13.05 -4.85
CA HIS A 271 -0.19 -12.39 -6.16
C HIS A 271 -0.29 -13.40 -7.32
N GLY A 272 -0.34 -12.91 -8.57
CA GLY A 272 -0.34 -13.72 -9.79
C GLY A 272 -1.73 -14.02 -10.34
N GLU A 273 -1.80 -14.84 -11.41
CA GLU A 273 -2.99 -14.95 -12.27
C GLU A 273 -4.28 -15.36 -11.53
N SER A 274 -4.18 -16.19 -10.49
CA SER A 274 -5.32 -16.54 -9.62
C SER A 274 -5.88 -15.33 -8.86
N VAL A 275 -5.02 -14.43 -8.39
CA VAL A 275 -5.42 -13.20 -7.71
C VAL A 275 -5.98 -12.20 -8.72
N ASP A 276 -5.35 -12.07 -9.90
CA ASP A 276 -5.86 -11.24 -10.98
C ASP A 276 -7.27 -11.68 -11.43
N GLU A 277 -7.55 -12.98 -11.48
CA GLU A 277 -8.90 -13.50 -11.76
C GLU A 277 -9.89 -13.13 -10.66
N VAL A 278 -9.53 -13.26 -9.37
CA VAL A 278 -10.39 -12.85 -8.25
C VAL A 278 -10.66 -11.35 -8.30
N ARG A 279 -9.65 -10.51 -8.58
CA ARG A 279 -9.82 -9.06 -8.77
C ARG A 279 -10.79 -8.75 -9.91
N ALA A 280 -10.65 -9.39 -11.07
CA ALA A 280 -11.56 -9.20 -12.20
C ALA A 280 -13.02 -9.60 -11.88
N ARG A 281 -13.22 -10.64 -11.04
CA ARG A 281 -14.54 -11.03 -10.53
C ARG A 281 -15.11 -10.00 -9.55
N LEU A 282 -14.29 -9.45 -8.65
CA LEU A 282 -14.68 -8.40 -7.70
C LEU A 282 -15.07 -7.09 -8.39
N ASP A 283 -14.37 -6.71 -9.46
CA ASP A 283 -14.68 -5.53 -10.27
C ASP A 283 -15.98 -5.70 -11.06
N ALA A 284 -16.21 -6.89 -11.61
CA ALA A 284 -17.50 -7.24 -12.21
C ALA A 284 -18.65 -7.19 -11.18
N GLN A 285 -18.41 -7.63 -9.94
CA GLN A 285 -19.39 -7.56 -8.86
C GLN A 285 -19.63 -6.12 -8.37
N ALA A 286 -18.61 -5.25 -8.36
CA ALA A 286 -18.76 -3.82 -8.07
C ALA A 286 -19.69 -3.14 -9.09
N LEU A 287 -19.50 -3.42 -10.39
CA LEU A 287 -20.39 -2.95 -11.47
C LEU A 287 -21.83 -3.45 -11.30
N LEU A 288 -22.03 -4.71 -10.88
CA LEU A 288 -23.36 -5.27 -10.59
C LEU A 288 -24.03 -4.62 -9.36
N LEU A 289 -23.24 -4.14 -8.40
CA LEU A 289 -23.69 -3.37 -7.24
C LEU A 289 -23.89 -1.87 -7.54
N GLY A 290 -23.73 -1.45 -8.81
CA GLY A 290 -24.04 -0.10 -9.27
C GLY A 290 -22.89 0.91 -9.14
N TRP A 291 -21.67 0.46 -8.85
CA TRP A 291 -20.48 1.29 -9.02
C TRP A 291 -20.22 1.53 -10.52
N ILE A 292 -19.59 2.65 -10.86
CA ILE A 292 -19.17 2.97 -12.23
C ILE A 292 -17.70 3.41 -12.23
N THR A 293 -17.05 3.34 -13.40
CA THR A 293 -15.72 3.89 -13.61
C THR A 293 -15.75 5.14 -14.48
N GLU A 294 -14.95 6.13 -14.11
CA GLU A 294 -14.82 7.42 -14.81
C GLU A 294 -13.34 7.79 -14.96
N ASP A 295 -13.02 8.64 -15.94
CA ASP A 295 -11.66 9.15 -16.14
C ASP A 295 -11.35 10.24 -15.09
N ALA A 296 -10.29 10.04 -14.29
CA ALA A 296 -9.95 10.86 -13.13
C ALA A 296 -9.44 12.27 -13.51
N ASP A 297 -8.82 12.42 -14.68
CA ASP A 297 -8.36 13.71 -15.20
C ASP A 297 -9.51 14.63 -15.69
N ALA A 298 -10.78 14.19 -15.65
CA ALA A 298 -11.92 14.99 -16.08
C ALA A 298 -12.24 16.19 -15.15
N ASP A 299 -11.93 16.09 -13.86
CA ASP A 299 -12.38 17.02 -12.81
C ASP A 299 -11.30 18.05 -12.39
N ILE A 300 -10.31 18.35 -13.23
CA ILE A 300 -9.16 19.18 -12.83
C ILE A 300 -9.59 20.63 -12.54
N ALA A 301 -9.29 21.10 -11.33
CA ALA A 301 -9.62 22.42 -10.81
C ALA A 301 -8.40 23.12 -10.21
N VAL A 302 -8.46 24.44 -10.05
CA VAL A 302 -7.41 25.21 -9.36
C VAL A 302 -8.01 26.10 -8.28
N GLU A 303 -7.59 25.92 -7.03
CA GLU A 303 -8.03 26.76 -5.90
C GLU A 303 -7.04 27.91 -5.69
N ALA A 304 -7.49 29.16 -5.75
CA ALA A 304 -6.64 30.33 -5.49
C ALA A 304 -7.46 31.50 -4.94
N GLY A 305 -6.88 32.28 -4.01
CA GLY A 305 -7.56 33.43 -3.40
C GLY A 305 -8.86 33.10 -2.65
N GLY A 306 -9.05 31.83 -2.23
CA GLY A 306 -10.28 31.35 -1.61
C GLY A 306 -11.41 31.00 -2.59
N ALA A 307 -11.15 31.00 -3.91
CA ALA A 307 -12.09 30.58 -4.95
C ALA A 307 -11.61 29.30 -5.66
N VAL A 308 -12.56 28.44 -6.05
CA VAL A 308 -12.30 27.31 -6.95
C VAL A 308 -12.48 27.79 -8.39
N LEU A 309 -11.50 27.51 -9.24
CA LEU A 309 -11.41 27.99 -10.63
C LEU A 309 -11.35 26.79 -11.57
N THR A 310 -12.42 26.59 -12.36
CA THR A 310 -12.42 25.60 -13.45
C THR A 310 -11.54 26.10 -14.60
N PRO A 311 -10.50 25.36 -15.03
CA PRO A 311 -9.69 25.74 -16.19
C PRO A 311 -10.50 25.64 -17.48
N GLY A 312 -10.23 26.51 -18.44
CA GLY A 312 -10.70 26.36 -19.81
C GLY A 312 -9.73 25.52 -20.64
N GLU A 313 -10.24 24.66 -21.51
CA GLU A 313 -9.39 24.00 -22.51
C GLU A 313 -8.96 24.99 -23.62
N ALA A 314 -7.68 25.01 -23.94
CA ALA A 314 -7.11 25.78 -25.03
C ALA A 314 -6.05 24.97 -25.79
N GLY A 315 -6.48 24.16 -26.76
CA GLY A 315 -5.60 23.39 -27.63
C GLY A 315 -4.93 22.20 -26.94
N GLY A 316 -5.70 21.38 -26.22
CA GLY A 316 -5.18 20.23 -25.46
C GLY A 316 -4.36 20.64 -24.23
N ARG A 317 -4.65 21.81 -23.65
CA ARG A 317 -4.04 22.32 -22.43
C ARG A 317 -5.08 23.00 -21.56
N LEU A 318 -5.02 22.73 -20.26
CA LEU A 318 -5.83 23.36 -19.23
C LEU A 318 -5.26 24.75 -18.94
N ARG A 319 -6.10 25.78 -18.96
CA ARG A 319 -5.69 27.18 -18.78
C ARG A 319 -6.57 27.92 -17.80
N VAL A 320 -5.97 28.54 -16.79
CA VAL A 320 -6.67 29.27 -15.72
C VAL A 320 -5.90 30.51 -15.31
N THR A 321 -6.61 31.62 -15.05
CA THR A 321 -6.00 32.88 -14.59
C THR A 321 -6.18 33.02 -13.08
N LEU A 322 -5.06 33.18 -12.37
CA LEU A 322 -5.05 33.33 -10.92
C LEU A 322 -5.51 34.74 -10.49
N PRO A 323 -6.11 34.90 -9.30
CA PRO A 323 -6.33 36.20 -8.67
C PRO A 323 -5.02 36.98 -8.53
N ALA A 324 -5.08 38.31 -8.62
CA ALA A 324 -3.89 39.17 -8.57
C ALA A 324 -3.19 39.18 -7.20
N ASP A 325 -3.89 38.76 -6.16
CA ASP A 325 -3.49 38.63 -4.76
C ASP A 325 -3.15 37.17 -4.36
N ALA A 326 -3.14 36.23 -5.31
CA ALA A 326 -2.83 34.82 -5.05
C ALA A 326 -1.38 34.63 -4.58
N THR A 327 -1.22 34.38 -3.27
CA THR A 327 0.07 34.04 -2.62
C THR A 327 0.49 32.59 -2.88
N HIS A 328 -0.46 31.74 -3.25
CA HIS A 328 -0.32 30.35 -3.63
C HIS A 328 -1.57 29.92 -4.40
N ALA A 329 -1.53 28.73 -4.99
CA ALA A 329 -2.67 28.06 -5.61
C ALA A 329 -2.58 26.55 -5.32
N TRP A 330 -3.71 25.85 -5.36
CA TRP A 330 -3.77 24.40 -5.30
C TRP A 330 -4.18 23.86 -6.66
N LEU A 331 -3.41 22.93 -7.22
CA LEU A 331 -3.87 22.11 -8.34
C LEU A 331 -4.63 20.92 -7.74
N ALA A 332 -5.93 20.87 -7.96
CA ALA A 332 -6.80 19.82 -7.48
C ALA A 332 -7.31 18.98 -8.66
N SER A 333 -7.46 17.68 -8.46
CA SER A 333 -8.11 16.76 -9.37
C SER A 333 -8.76 15.64 -8.57
N SER A 334 -9.57 14.84 -9.24
CA SER A 334 -9.83 13.49 -8.77
C SER A 334 -8.53 12.67 -8.81
N SER A 335 -8.43 11.66 -7.95
CA SER A 335 -7.28 10.75 -7.91
C SER A 335 -7.70 9.30 -8.06
N TRP A 336 -6.73 8.44 -8.32
CA TRP A 336 -6.90 7.02 -8.55
C TRP A 336 -5.62 6.26 -8.18
N VAL A 337 -5.75 4.97 -7.89
CA VAL A 337 -4.62 4.10 -7.56
C VAL A 337 -4.45 3.05 -8.68
N PRO A 338 -3.29 2.95 -9.35
CA PRO A 338 -3.09 1.98 -10.42
C PRO A 338 -3.36 0.53 -10.02
N HIS A 339 -2.91 0.13 -8.81
CA HIS A 339 -3.16 -1.19 -8.23
C HIS A 339 -4.65 -1.55 -8.14
N HIS A 340 -5.56 -0.57 -8.02
CA HIS A 340 -6.99 -0.84 -7.90
C HIS A 340 -7.61 -1.34 -9.21
N HIS A 341 -7.20 -0.80 -10.35
CA HIS A 341 -7.88 -0.97 -11.65
C HIS A 341 -7.16 -1.91 -12.65
N ARG A 342 -5.93 -2.35 -12.34
CA ARG A 342 -5.13 -3.23 -13.20
C ARG A 342 -4.08 -3.99 -12.40
N ALA A 343 -3.55 -5.08 -12.98
CA ALA A 343 -2.36 -5.74 -12.48
C ALA A 343 -1.17 -4.76 -12.49
N SER A 344 -0.86 -4.19 -11.33
CA SER A 344 0.18 -3.19 -11.11
C SER A 344 0.57 -3.17 -9.63
N SER A 345 1.85 -3.03 -9.33
CA SER A 345 2.37 -2.86 -7.96
C SER A 345 2.19 -1.43 -7.43
N ASP A 346 1.86 -0.46 -8.29
CA ASP A 346 1.79 0.95 -7.90
C ASP A 346 0.54 1.25 -7.07
N ARG A 347 0.76 1.35 -5.76
CA ARG A 347 -0.25 1.65 -4.72
C ARG A 347 -0.37 3.15 -4.41
N ARG A 348 0.28 4.04 -5.19
CA ARG A 348 0.21 5.49 -4.98
C ARG A 348 -1.16 6.04 -5.39
N ASP A 349 -1.61 7.07 -4.68
CA ASP A 349 -2.82 7.82 -5.00
C ASP A 349 -2.46 8.95 -5.98
N LEU A 350 -2.66 8.71 -7.27
CA LEU A 350 -2.24 9.55 -8.38
C LEU A 350 -3.36 10.50 -8.81
N GLY A 351 -3.08 11.80 -8.88
CA GLY A 351 -3.92 12.78 -9.58
C GLY A 351 -3.42 13.01 -11.00
N VAL A 352 -3.33 14.28 -11.41
CA VAL A 352 -2.76 14.70 -12.70
C VAL A 352 -1.25 14.42 -12.80
N ALA A 353 -0.79 13.90 -13.95
CA ALA A 353 0.61 13.85 -14.37
C ALA A 353 1.01 15.02 -15.27
N PHE A 354 2.24 15.52 -15.17
CA PHE A 354 2.77 16.55 -16.07
C PHE A 354 4.31 16.51 -16.21
N ARG A 355 4.82 16.88 -17.40
CA ARG A 355 6.26 17.19 -17.63
C ARG A 355 6.65 18.60 -17.24
N HIS A 356 5.72 19.54 -17.37
CA HIS A 356 5.91 20.97 -17.11
C HIS A 356 4.58 21.72 -17.01
N LEU A 357 4.59 22.80 -16.25
CA LEU A 357 3.56 23.84 -16.28
C LEU A 357 4.16 25.17 -16.74
N THR A 358 3.33 26.06 -17.28
CA THR A 358 3.76 27.38 -17.75
C THR A 358 2.94 28.45 -17.08
N LEU A 359 3.61 29.42 -16.47
CA LEU A 359 3.01 30.62 -15.89
C LEU A 359 3.24 31.78 -16.87
N THR A 360 2.21 32.53 -17.24
CA THR A 360 2.32 33.67 -18.17
C THR A 360 1.68 34.93 -17.60
N ASP A 361 2.39 36.04 -17.56
CA ASP A 361 1.91 37.30 -16.98
C ASP A 361 1.17 38.21 -17.99
N VAL A 362 0.70 39.38 -17.55
CA VAL A 362 -0.06 40.31 -18.41
C VAL A 362 0.76 40.99 -19.51
N THR A 363 2.10 40.92 -19.43
CA THR A 363 3.02 41.42 -20.47
C THR A 363 3.32 40.36 -21.52
N GLY A 364 3.05 39.08 -21.20
CA GLY A 364 3.42 37.92 -22.00
C GLY A 364 4.75 37.28 -21.59
N GLU A 365 5.35 37.64 -20.45
CA GLU A 365 6.48 36.89 -19.91
C GLU A 365 6.01 35.49 -19.53
N ALA A 366 6.60 34.46 -20.16
CA ALA A 366 6.24 33.06 -19.95
C ALA A 366 7.37 32.31 -19.22
N ARG A 367 7.08 31.85 -18.00
CA ARG A 367 7.97 31.09 -17.14
C ARG A 367 7.56 29.62 -17.13
N ARG A 368 8.41 28.75 -17.66
CA ARG A 368 8.22 27.29 -17.64
C ARG A 368 8.79 26.70 -16.36
N ILE A 369 7.94 26.03 -15.60
CA ILE A 369 8.30 25.24 -14.41
C ILE A 369 8.30 23.77 -14.83
N ARG A 370 9.32 23.01 -14.45
CA ARG A 370 9.47 21.59 -14.80
C ARG A 370 8.93 20.69 -13.68
N ALA A 371 8.73 19.41 -13.98
CA ALA A 371 8.38 18.37 -13.02
C ALA A 371 9.37 18.29 -11.82
N ASP A 372 10.66 18.46 -12.10
CA ASP A 372 11.79 18.42 -11.16
C ASP A 372 12.09 19.76 -10.46
N ASP A 373 11.20 20.76 -10.53
CA ASP A 373 11.42 22.03 -9.85
C ASP A 373 11.31 21.85 -8.32
N PRO A 374 12.36 22.17 -7.52
CA PRO A 374 12.41 21.88 -6.09
C PRO A 374 11.41 22.70 -5.25
N ARG A 375 10.70 23.67 -5.85
CA ARG A 375 9.58 24.37 -5.21
C ARG A 375 8.27 23.58 -5.24
N LEU A 376 8.20 22.51 -6.04
CA LEU A 376 7.08 21.56 -6.07
C LEU A 376 7.34 20.48 -5.00
N GLY A 377 6.72 20.67 -3.83
CA GLY A 377 6.88 19.78 -2.68
C GLY A 377 5.55 19.14 -2.26
N PHE A 378 4.78 19.85 -1.45
CA PHE A 378 3.54 19.31 -0.86
C PHE A 378 2.51 18.89 -1.92
N GLY A 379 2.08 17.63 -1.83
CA GLY A 379 1.07 17.03 -2.70
C GLY A 379 1.56 16.59 -4.09
N PHE A 380 2.86 16.34 -4.24
CA PHE A 380 3.44 15.68 -5.42
C PHE A 380 4.20 14.41 -5.01
N HIS A 381 4.13 13.38 -5.85
CA HIS A 381 4.97 12.18 -5.74
C HIS A 381 6.42 12.46 -6.17
N GLY A 382 7.28 11.44 -6.15
CA GLY A 382 8.61 11.50 -6.78
C GLY A 382 8.55 11.83 -8.29
N VAL A 383 9.70 12.23 -8.85
CA VAL A 383 9.88 12.45 -10.29
C VAL A 383 10.13 11.10 -10.97
N GLU A 384 9.45 10.84 -12.09
CA GLU A 384 9.61 9.61 -12.88
C GLU A 384 10.35 9.93 -14.19
N GLY A 385 11.51 9.31 -14.38
CA GLY A 385 12.35 9.52 -15.56
C GLY A 385 13.13 10.83 -15.55
N GLU A 386 14.01 11.01 -16.53
CA GLU A 386 15.04 12.05 -16.50
C GLU A 386 14.87 13.16 -17.55
N GLY A 387 15.60 14.26 -17.35
CA GLY A 387 15.91 15.21 -18.39
C GLY A 387 14.67 15.84 -19.03
N ARG A 388 14.43 15.62 -20.32
CA ARG A 388 13.28 16.21 -21.03
C ARG A 388 11.99 15.42 -20.85
N ASP A 389 12.09 14.17 -20.41
CA ASP A 389 11.01 13.21 -20.37
C ASP A 389 10.56 12.83 -18.95
N ALA A 390 11.20 13.45 -17.95
CA ALA A 390 10.75 13.51 -16.56
C ALA A 390 9.27 13.94 -16.45
N ILE A 391 8.44 13.09 -15.83
CA ILE A 391 7.06 13.39 -15.41
C ILE A 391 6.98 13.45 -13.89
N ARG A 392 5.91 14.06 -13.37
CA ARG A 392 5.56 13.99 -11.95
C ARG A 392 4.06 13.98 -11.76
N TRP A 393 3.61 13.17 -10.81
CA TRP A 393 2.21 13.03 -10.43
C TRP A 393 1.89 13.90 -9.22
N THR A 394 0.68 14.47 -9.21
CA THR A 394 0.08 15.05 -7.99
C THR A 394 -0.54 13.95 -7.11
N THR A 395 -0.80 14.25 -5.84
CA THR A 395 -1.56 13.38 -4.91
C THR A 395 -3.05 13.76 -4.87
N GLY A 396 -3.64 14.04 -6.05
CA GLY A 396 -4.99 14.63 -6.17
C GLY A 396 -5.11 16.10 -5.72
N ARG A 397 -4.27 16.61 -4.80
CA ARG A 397 -4.28 18.02 -4.39
C ARG A 397 -2.88 18.53 -4.03
N ALA A 398 -2.29 19.31 -4.93
CA ALA A 398 -0.88 19.74 -4.90
C ALA A 398 -0.71 21.25 -4.74
N LEU A 399 0.31 21.67 -3.96
CA LEU A 399 0.57 23.08 -3.67
C LEU A 399 1.48 23.72 -4.73
N LEU A 400 0.99 24.77 -5.38
CA LEU A 400 1.77 25.68 -6.23
C LEU A 400 2.09 26.95 -5.42
N PRO A 401 3.30 27.08 -4.83
CA PRO A 401 3.64 28.24 -4.02
C PRO A 401 3.89 29.50 -4.88
N GLY A 402 3.58 30.69 -4.36
CA GLY A 402 3.80 31.96 -5.08
C GLY A 402 5.25 32.27 -5.45
N SER A 403 6.22 31.55 -4.87
CA SER A 403 7.63 31.56 -5.31
C SER A 403 7.81 31.08 -6.75
N LEU A 404 6.84 30.40 -7.36
CA LEU A 404 6.83 30.06 -8.78
C LEU A 404 6.63 31.31 -9.67
N TRP A 405 5.69 32.21 -9.32
CA TRP A 405 5.39 33.45 -10.06
C TRP A 405 5.95 34.74 -9.45
N ALA A 406 6.82 34.64 -8.43
CA ALA A 406 7.50 35.79 -7.85
C ALA A 406 8.20 36.65 -8.94
N GLY A 407 7.95 37.97 -8.91
CA GLY A 407 8.49 38.93 -9.88
C GLY A 407 7.72 39.06 -11.20
N MET A 408 6.67 38.26 -11.45
CA MET A 408 5.80 38.42 -12.62
C MET A 408 4.82 39.59 -12.46
N THR A 409 4.37 40.20 -13.56
CA THR A 409 3.56 41.43 -13.55
C THR A 409 2.06 41.16 -13.62
N GLY A 410 1.32 41.63 -12.61
CA GLY A 410 -0.15 41.59 -12.61
C GLY A 410 -0.71 40.18 -12.40
N GLN A 411 -1.83 39.87 -13.07
CA GLN A 411 -2.41 38.52 -13.02
C GLN A 411 -1.57 37.52 -13.80
N VAL A 412 -1.46 36.31 -13.26
CA VAL A 412 -0.68 35.22 -13.84
C VAL A 412 -1.63 34.14 -14.34
N THR A 413 -1.41 33.68 -15.57
CA THR A 413 -2.15 32.59 -16.20
C THR A 413 -1.35 31.31 -16.12
N LEU A 414 -1.86 30.32 -15.39
CA LEU A 414 -1.35 28.96 -15.38
C LEU A 414 -1.85 28.23 -16.63
N THR A 415 -0.93 27.56 -17.31
CA THR A 415 -1.21 26.64 -18.43
C THR A 415 -0.54 25.30 -18.14
N LEU A 416 -1.33 24.23 -18.09
CA LEU A 416 -0.90 22.86 -17.82
C LEU A 416 -1.17 21.99 -19.05
N ALA A 417 -0.22 21.09 -19.37
CA ALA A 417 -0.50 19.93 -20.21
C ALA A 417 -0.48 18.71 -19.29
N ALA A 418 -1.64 18.08 -19.11
CA ALA A 418 -1.72 16.78 -18.47
C ALA A 418 -1.16 15.72 -19.42
N GLU A 419 -0.44 14.74 -18.90
CA GLU A 419 -0.04 13.55 -19.68
C GLU A 419 -1.26 12.63 -19.82
N ALA A 420 -1.65 12.29 -21.04
CA ALA A 420 -2.80 11.41 -21.28
C ALA A 420 -2.47 9.94 -20.95
N GLY A 421 -3.32 9.30 -20.14
CA GLY A 421 -3.23 7.88 -19.81
C GLY A 421 -4.59 7.29 -19.45
N GLU A 422 -4.65 5.97 -19.23
CA GLU A 422 -5.85 5.33 -18.66
C GLU A 422 -5.88 5.56 -17.14
N THR A 423 -6.31 6.76 -16.74
CA THR A 423 -6.47 7.20 -15.36
C THR A 423 -7.91 6.97 -14.91
N ARG A 424 -8.29 5.74 -14.56
CA ARG A 424 -9.67 5.45 -14.12
C ARG A 424 -9.82 5.51 -12.61
N ARG A 425 -10.90 6.11 -12.13
CA ARG A 425 -11.40 6.03 -10.75
C ARG A 425 -12.66 5.19 -10.68
N TRP A 426 -13.01 4.73 -9.48
CA TRP A 426 -14.36 4.27 -9.14
C TRP A 426 -15.23 5.41 -8.60
N VAL A 427 -16.52 5.39 -8.94
CA VAL A 427 -17.55 6.25 -8.37
C VAL A 427 -18.66 5.39 -7.77
N ALA A 428 -19.08 5.74 -6.56
CA ALA A 428 -20.02 4.97 -5.77
C ALA A 428 -21.49 5.17 -6.24
N PRO A 429 -22.36 4.16 -6.09
CA PRO A 429 -23.80 4.35 -6.31
C PRO A 429 -24.37 5.34 -5.28
N PRO A 430 -25.37 6.18 -5.63
CA PRO A 430 -25.92 7.22 -4.74
C PRO A 430 -26.50 6.73 -3.39
N ALA A 431 -26.73 5.43 -3.24
CA ALA A 431 -27.14 4.83 -1.97
C ALA A 431 -25.99 4.67 -0.95
N CYS A 432 -24.73 4.70 -1.41
CA CYS A 432 -23.54 4.48 -0.57
C CYS A 432 -23.18 5.73 0.23
N ASP A 433 -23.32 6.94 -0.35
CA ASP A 433 -22.99 8.20 0.32
C ASP A 433 -23.82 8.44 1.59
N ALA A 434 -25.08 7.99 1.58
CA ALA A 434 -25.97 8.06 2.75
C ALA A 434 -25.47 7.23 3.95
N ALA A 435 -24.62 6.22 3.72
CA ALA A 435 -24.01 5.39 4.76
C ALA A 435 -22.58 5.86 5.16
N ARG A 436 -22.01 6.83 4.45
CA ARG A 436 -20.73 7.48 4.80
C ARG A 436 -20.90 8.73 5.69
N ALA A 437 -22.14 9.17 5.94
CA ALA A 437 -22.48 10.40 6.64
C ALA A 437 -23.24 10.18 7.97
N ALA A 438 -23.18 8.96 8.51
CA ALA A 438 -23.86 8.51 9.73
C ALA A 438 -22.93 7.67 10.61
#